data_AF-A0AAD7ICY8-F1
#
_entry.id   AF-A0AAD7ICY8-F1
#
_cell.length_a   1.000
_cell.length_b   1.000
_cell.length_c   1.000
_cell.angle_alpha   90.00
_cell.angle_beta   90.00
_cell.angle_gamma   90.00
#
_symmetry.space_group_name_H-M   'P 1'
#
loop_
_entity.id
_entity.type
_entity.pdbx_description
1 polymer ?
#
loop_
_entity_poly.entity_id
_entity_poly.type
_entity_poly.pdbx_seq_one_letter_code
_entity_poly.pdbx_strand_id
1 'polypeptide(L)'
;MVQNIKVNQREPPTLHKAMVRCLNKYRIKFETVSPSTEIQRSMPLWHYPGENRQKRQMNNGKRAKCMRSHHAALTIGDGVEISERLREHAHEAHAECECEACENDKERGCMDPHACATAAAARLRQILPKWIPRTGNDEGPNPEPDPMGVKEDTGQFQPPKGIDTLAQSMRTMTYQADEPKIRPDPPVRRRARAAPEAGAITVYIAGAVHAPPRRNKTAAAGLYYGAEAEKNNGRCIPVSGEQSHYVAELFAALEAVRNVRKDYVLTVISTQSYVQSAMNKKLPGWEHEGWVGTLHREVLRCLAAELKARTASTFFKVAAPGSPERLQCRQAAVLAKRAARAPTVEAWDLMLPQGMELPGLSLQGNLAVNDLLPRTAQFLWKGLHDAHRIGKYWTHIPECEDRAVCQWCETTEDLEHILVKCESPGQEVIWGAAKALWLEKEAQWPEVTLGSILGCGLAKFCDDRGKEKRGTRRLYQILMSESAYLIWKLRNDRVISQNGEPTVKEEILNKWKFAINQRLQVDITLVNRPVKGKRPALAPKLVLETWSGTLDSKRSLPTDWLREPRVLVGSRAFPQTQPRQHHGVG
;
A
#
# COMPACT_ATOMS: atom_id res chain seq x y z
N MET A 1 17.10 2.49 -9.16
CA MET A 1 17.99 3.05 -8.11
C MET A 1 17.24 3.84 -7.02
N VAL A 2 15.95 3.57 -6.77
CA VAL A 2 15.18 4.18 -5.65
C VAL A 2 14.62 3.10 -4.71
N GLN A 3 15.28 1.93 -4.66
CA GLN A 3 14.95 0.89 -3.68
C GLN A 3 15.56 1.16 -2.30
N ASN A 4 16.38 2.20 -2.18
CA ASN A 4 17.02 2.62 -0.93
C ASN A 4 17.04 4.15 -0.86
N ILE A 5 15.90 4.78 -0.60
CA ILE A 5 15.98 6.05 0.11
C ILE A 5 16.37 5.67 1.53
N LYS A 6 17.69 5.59 1.80
CA LYS A 6 18.18 5.79 3.16
C LYS A 6 17.87 7.24 3.45
N VAL A 7 16.67 7.51 4.00
CA VAL A 7 16.41 8.80 4.64
C VAL A 7 17.56 8.94 5.62
N ASN A 8 18.41 9.95 5.45
CA ASN A 8 19.53 10.11 6.36
C ASN A 8 18.91 10.45 7.71
N GLN A 9 18.89 9.46 8.62
CA GLN A 9 18.08 9.47 9.85
C GLN A 9 18.54 10.55 10.84
N ARG A 10 19.63 11.26 10.53
CA ARG A 10 20.21 12.39 11.25
C ARG A 10 20.01 13.73 10.53
N GLU A 11 19.01 13.86 9.66
CA GLU A 11 18.72 15.13 9.01
C GLU A 11 18.25 16.20 10.01
N PRO A 12 18.61 17.47 9.80
CA PRO A 12 18.28 18.54 10.74
C PRO A 12 16.76 18.74 10.86
N PRO A 13 16.26 19.21 12.01
CA PRO A 13 14.81 19.38 12.29
C PRO A 13 14.04 20.18 11.22
N THR A 14 14.72 21.05 10.48
CA THR A 14 14.17 21.83 9.35
C THR A 14 13.71 20.95 8.19
N LEU A 15 14.44 19.89 7.85
CA LEU A 15 14.07 18.90 6.82
C LEU A 15 12.89 18.05 7.26
N HIS A 16 12.85 17.60 8.52
CA HIS A 16 11.69 16.91 9.09
C HIS A 16 10.43 17.79 9.06
N LYS A 17 10.56 19.08 9.38
CA LYS A 17 9.46 20.04 9.30
C LYS A 17 8.97 20.25 7.86
N ALA A 18 9.89 20.32 6.89
CA ALA A 18 9.56 20.39 5.46
C ALA A 18 8.87 19.11 4.97
N MET A 19 9.35 17.95 5.39
CA MET A 19 8.75 16.64 5.10
C MET A 19 7.34 16.52 5.69
N VAL A 20 7.13 16.90 6.96
CA VAL A 20 5.79 16.89 7.58
C VAL A 20 4.84 17.86 6.88
N ARG A 21 5.31 19.04 6.46
CA ARG A 21 4.51 19.97 5.64
C ARG A 21 4.13 19.33 4.31
N CYS A 22 5.08 18.67 3.65
CA CYS A 22 4.87 17.92 2.40
C CYS A 22 3.82 16.81 2.60
N LEU A 23 3.99 15.94 3.61
CA LEU A 23 3.03 14.88 3.93
C LEU A 23 1.62 15.42 4.17
N ASN A 24 1.49 16.51 4.95
CA ASN A 24 0.19 17.16 5.20
C ASN A 24 -0.40 17.79 3.93
N LYS A 25 0.41 18.50 3.13
CA LYS A 25 -0.01 19.11 1.86
C LYS A 25 -0.60 18.04 0.93
N TYR A 26 0.06 16.89 0.84
CA TYR A 26 -0.31 15.80 -0.07
C TYR A 26 -1.23 14.75 0.57
N ARG A 27 -1.73 15.00 1.79
CA ARG A 27 -2.62 14.09 2.53
C ARG A 27 -2.07 12.66 2.64
N ILE A 28 -0.74 12.55 2.71
CA ILE A 28 -0.03 11.28 2.91
C ILE A 28 -0.01 11.03 4.41
N LYS A 29 -0.60 9.91 4.83
CA LYS A 29 -0.53 9.46 6.23
C LYS A 29 0.64 8.51 6.39
N PHE A 30 1.19 8.51 7.60
CA PHE A 30 2.21 7.57 8.01
C PHE A 30 1.54 6.49 8.86
N GLU A 31 1.28 5.32 8.27
CA GLU A 31 0.39 4.32 8.87
C GLU A 31 0.86 2.89 8.63
N THR A 32 0.90 2.13 9.72
CA THR A 32 1.26 0.71 9.79
C THR A 32 0.62 0.09 11.03
N VAL A 33 0.20 -1.18 10.90
CA VAL A 33 -0.42 -1.92 12.00
C VAL A 33 0.63 -2.41 13.01
N SER A 34 1.82 -2.77 12.54
CA SER A 34 2.90 -3.34 13.36
C SER A 34 4.24 -2.76 12.91
N PRO A 35 4.64 -1.57 13.40
CA PRO A 35 5.96 -1.02 13.10
C PRO A 35 7.05 -1.85 13.80
N SER A 36 8.16 -2.09 13.10
CA SER A 36 9.33 -2.73 13.71
C SER A 36 10.00 -1.80 14.73
N THR A 37 10.71 -2.37 15.70
CA THR A 37 11.49 -1.61 16.69
C THR A 37 12.50 -0.68 16.02
N GLU A 38 13.12 -1.11 14.93
CA GLU A 38 14.05 -0.30 14.13
C GLU A 38 13.38 0.95 13.55
N ILE A 39 12.17 0.81 12.99
CA ILE A 39 11.41 1.96 12.51
C ILE A 39 11.00 2.86 13.68
N GLN A 40 10.45 2.28 14.75
CA GLN A 40 10.03 3.05 15.91
C GLN A 40 11.18 3.91 16.45
N ARG A 41 12.39 3.36 16.59
CA ARG A 41 13.57 4.10 17.03
C ARG A 41 14.01 5.18 16.04
N SER A 42 13.94 4.93 14.74
CA SER A 42 14.38 5.89 13.70
C SER A 42 13.40 7.04 13.43
N MET A 43 12.19 6.99 13.97
CA MET A 43 11.19 8.05 13.75
C MET A 43 11.63 9.39 14.38
N PRO A 44 11.28 10.55 13.78
CA PRO A 44 11.61 11.86 14.36
C PRO A 44 10.93 12.10 15.71
N LEU A 45 11.68 12.59 16.71
CA LEU A 45 11.15 12.89 18.05
C LEU A 45 10.33 14.19 18.09
N TRP A 46 10.70 15.20 17.30
CA TRP A 46 10.18 16.58 17.43
C TRP A 46 9.07 16.93 16.45
N HIS A 47 9.12 16.42 15.23
CA HIS A 47 8.13 16.69 14.19
C HIS A 47 7.55 15.36 13.73
N TYR A 48 6.91 14.64 14.66
CA TYR A 48 6.33 13.33 14.40
C TYR A 48 5.05 13.51 13.56
N PRO A 49 4.90 12.82 12.40
CA PRO A 49 3.77 13.03 11.50
C PRO A 49 2.39 12.67 12.08
N GLY A 50 2.33 11.76 13.05
CA GLY A 50 1.08 11.24 13.64
C GLY A 50 0.69 11.88 14.98
N GLU A 51 1.22 13.06 15.32
CA GLU A 51 0.98 13.70 16.62
C GLU A 51 -0.49 14.11 16.84
N ASN A 52 -0.92 14.01 18.10
CA ASN A 52 -2.22 14.49 18.53
C ASN A 52 -2.29 16.03 18.39
N ARG A 53 -3.00 16.51 17.36
CA ARG A 53 -3.16 17.93 17.01
C ARG A 53 -3.84 18.76 18.10
N GLN A 54 -4.46 18.13 19.10
CA GLN A 54 -5.14 18.83 20.21
C GLN A 54 -4.19 19.24 21.34
N LYS A 55 -2.91 18.81 21.33
CA LYS A 55 -1.94 19.17 22.38
C LYS A 55 -0.89 20.15 21.86
N ARG A 56 -0.54 21.16 22.68
CA ARG A 56 0.52 22.12 22.37
C ARG A 56 1.87 21.40 22.27
N GLN A 57 2.56 21.59 21.14
CA GLN A 57 3.85 20.96 20.88
C GLN A 57 4.96 21.52 21.78
N MET A 58 5.72 20.64 22.42
CA MET A 58 6.83 20.99 23.33
C MET A 58 8.18 21.13 22.60
N ASN A 59 8.16 21.57 21.33
CA ASN A 59 9.34 21.52 20.46
C ASN A 59 10.34 22.65 20.69
N ASN A 60 9.90 23.78 21.26
CA ASN A 60 10.68 25.02 21.31
C ASN A 60 11.16 25.44 22.71
N GLY A 61 10.88 24.63 23.74
CA GLY A 61 11.28 24.93 25.12
C GLY A 61 12.80 24.90 25.33
N LYS A 62 13.27 25.49 26.43
CA LYS A 62 14.71 25.51 26.80
C LYS A 62 15.32 24.10 26.81
N ARG A 63 14.64 23.16 27.45
CA ARG A 63 15.05 21.74 27.49
C ARG A 63 15.02 21.08 26.12
N ALA A 64 14.04 21.40 25.27
CA ALA A 64 13.99 20.86 23.91
C ALA A 64 15.14 21.35 23.03
N LYS A 65 15.58 22.61 23.20
CA LYS A 65 16.78 23.13 22.54
C LYS A 65 18.03 22.39 23.05
N CYS A 66 18.17 22.27 24.37
CA CYS A 66 19.28 21.56 25.00
C CYS A 66 19.38 20.10 24.53
N MET A 67 18.26 19.38 24.49
CA MET A 67 18.22 18.00 23.99
C MET A 67 18.67 17.88 22.53
N ARG A 68 18.43 18.88 21.68
CA ARG A 68 18.94 18.86 20.30
C ARG A 68 20.41 19.26 20.18
N SER A 69 20.88 20.23 20.96
CA SER A 69 22.23 20.77 20.84
C SER A 69 23.28 19.98 21.61
N HIS A 70 22.96 19.49 22.81
CA HIS A 70 23.92 18.85 23.72
C HIS A 70 23.70 17.33 23.80
N HIS A 71 22.45 16.86 23.76
CA HIS A 71 22.15 15.42 23.82
C HIS A 71 22.01 14.77 22.43
N ALA A 72 22.06 15.56 21.35
CA ALA A 72 21.82 15.11 19.97
C ALA A 72 20.51 14.31 19.77
N ALA A 73 19.48 14.60 20.57
CA ALA A 73 18.19 13.91 20.52
C ALA A 73 17.39 14.31 19.28
N LEU A 74 17.42 13.50 18.24
CA LEU A 74 16.73 13.73 16.97
C LEU A 74 15.60 12.74 16.74
N THR A 75 15.77 11.51 17.22
CA THR A 75 14.92 10.36 16.98
C THR A 75 14.18 9.89 18.25
N ILE A 76 13.12 9.11 18.07
CA ILE A 76 12.42 8.46 19.19
C ILE A 76 13.38 7.57 19.96
N GLY A 77 14.29 6.86 19.29
CA GLY A 77 15.34 6.06 19.91
C GLY A 77 16.17 6.88 20.90
N ASP A 78 16.69 8.03 20.47
CA ASP A 78 17.46 8.93 21.34
C ASP A 78 16.61 9.41 22.53
N GLY A 79 15.33 9.73 22.29
CA GLY A 79 14.41 10.14 23.35
C GLY A 79 14.14 9.02 24.38
N VAL A 80 14.05 7.77 23.93
CA VAL A 80 13.88 6.60 24.79
C VAL A 80 15.13 6.40 25.64
N GLU A 81 16.31 6.36 25.03
CA GLU A 81 17.61 6.22 25.73
C GLU A 81 17.80 7.31 26.79
N ILE A 82 17.51 8.57 26.46
CA ILE A 82 17.57 9.69 27.41
C ILE A 82 16.59 9.52 28.56
N SER A 83 15.41 8.95 28.32
CA SER A 83 14.38 8.75 29.34
C SER A 83 14.55 7.49 30.19
N GLU A 84 15.27 6.48 29.68
CA GLU A 84 15.46 5.18 30.33
C GLU A 84 16.21 5.31 31.65
N ARG A 85 17.18 6.23 31.72
CA ARG A 85 17.94 6.52 32.97
C ARG A 85 17.07 6.88 34.17
N LEU A 86 15.85 7.42 33.94
CA LEU A 86 14.91 7.72 35.03
C LEU A 86 14.44 6.46 35.78
N ARG A 87 14.70 5.27 35.23
CA ARG A 87 14.36 3.97 35.81
C ARG A 87 15.57 3.22 36.34
N GLU A 88 16.77 3.74 36.15
CA GLU A 88 18.01 3.12 36.63
C GLU A 88 18.19 3.39 38.12
N HIS A 89 18.65 2.38 38.86
CA HIS A 89 18.86 2.49 40.31
C HIS A 89 19.95 3.50 40.70
N ALA A 90 20.92 3.73 39.83
CA ALA A 90 22.03 4.67 40.07
C ALA A 90 21.66 6.13 39.78
N HIS A 91 20.45 6.42 39.28
CA HIS A 91 20.04 7.76 38.90
C HIS A 91 19.28 8.47 40.02
N GLU A 92 19.66 9.73 40.27
CA GLU A 92 19.07 10.57 41.30
C GLU A 92 18.25 11.73 40.71
N ALA A 93 17.22 12.17 41.44
CA ALA A 93 16.21 13.09 40.91
C ALA A 93 16.61 14.59 40.98
N HIS A 94 17.85 14.92 40.60
CA HIS A 94 18.37 16.30 40.60
C HIS A 94 19.43 16.54 39.52
N ALA A 95 19.78 17.82 39.30
CA ALA A 95 20.72 18.26 38.27
C ALA A 95 22.15 17.75 38.50
N GLU A 96 22.52 17.51 39.76
CA GLU A 96 23.87 17.13 40.17
C GLU A 96 24.16 15.63 40.12
N CYS A 97 23.20 14.78 39.74
CA CYS A 97 23.38 13.32 39.67
C CYS A 97 24.70 12.90 38.99
N GLU A 98 25.40 11.95 39.61
CA GLU A 98 26.74 11.45 39.24
C GLU A 98 26.70 10.11 38.47
N CYS A 99 25.54 9.71 37.94
CA CYS A 99 25.50 8.54 37.08
C CYS A 99 26.23 8.82 35.74
N GLU A 100 26.83 7.78 35.15
CA GLU A 100 27.64 7.87 33.92
C GLU A 100 26.94 8.66 32.80
N ALA A 101 25.64 8.41 32.61
CA ALA A 101 24.84 9.08 31.59
C ALA A 101 24.65 10.59 31.86
N CYS A 102 24.52 10.99 33.13
CA CYS A 102 24.39 12.39 33.52
C CYS A 102 25.73 13.13 33.42
N GLU A 103 26.84 12.48 33.78
CA GLU A 103 28.18 13.05 33.64
C GLU A 103 28.54 13.31 32.17
N ASN A 104 28.32 12.32 31.28
CA ASN A 104 28.56 12.47 29.84
C ASN A 104 27.73 13.61 29.23
N ASP A 105 26.49 13.81 29.70
CA ASP A 105 25.66 14.93 29.25
C ASP A 105 26.16 16.29 29.78
N LYS A 106 26.69 16.34 31.02
CA LYS A 106 27.32 17.55 31.59
C LYS A 106 28.57 17.93 30.81
N GLU A 107 29.42 16.96 30.43
CA GLU A 107 30.60 17.19 29.59
C GLU A 107 30.24 17.76 28.22
N ARG A 108 29.08 17.40 27.67
CA ARG A 108 28.54 17.97 26.42
C ARG A 108 27.90 19.35 26.60
N GLY A 109 27.91 19.91 27.82
CA GLY A 109 27.41 21.24 28.14
C GLY A 109 25.96 21.29 28.64
N CYS A 110 25.37 20.16 29.07
CA CYS A 110 24.05 20.17 29.71
C CYS A 110 24.14 20.56 31.19
N MET A 111 23.37 21.58 31.58
CA MET A 111 23.35 22.07 32.97
C MET A 111 22.45 21.25 33.92
N ASP A 112 21.52 20.45 33.38
CA ASP A 112 20.57 19.67 34.19
C ASP A 112 20.04 18.49 33.35
N PRO A 113 20.80 17.38 33.33
CA PRO A 113 20.44 16.17 32.59
C PRO A 113 19.12 15.55 33.07
N HIS A 114 18.82 15.61 34.36
CA HIS A 114 17.57 15.08 34.93
C HIS A 114 16.32 15.75 34.33
N ALA A 115 16.31 17.08 34.23
CA ALA A 115 15.19 17.78 33.62
C ALA A 115 15.09 17.53 32.11
N CYS A 116 16.21 17.29 31.41
CA CYS A 116 16.20 16.85 30.02
C CYS A 116 15.58 15.45 29.90
N ALA A 117 15.97 14.49 30.75
CA ALA A 117 15.38 13.15 30.79
C ALA A 117 13.86 13.17 31.05
N THR A 118 13.43 14.00 32.00
CA THR A 118 12.00 14.20 32.29
C THR A 118 11.25 14.83 31.13
N ALA A 119 11.87 15.80 30.44
CA ALA A 119 11.31 16.42 29.23
C ALA A 119 11.21 15.42 28.06
N ALA A 120 12.19 14.53 27.89
CA ALA A 120 12.14 13.45 26.89
C ALA A 120 10.98 12.49 27.18
N ALA A 121 10.82 12.03 28.42
CA ALA A 121 9.71 11.18 28.83
C ALA A 121 8.34 11.85 28.59
N ALA A 122 8.21 13.14 28.94
CA ALA A 122 7.00 13.92 28.68
C ALA A 122 6.71 14.04 27.17
N ARG A 123 7.75 14.20 26.36
CA ARG A 123 7.63 14.28 24.90
C ARG A 123 7.18 12.96 24.29
N LEU A 124 7.75 11.84 24.70
CA LEU A 124 7.35 10.50 24.23
C LEU A 124 5.87 10.23 24.51
N ARG A 125 5.32 10.67 25.65
CA ARG A 125 3.88 10.55 25.96
C ARG A 125 2.95 11.31 25.01
N GLN A 126 3.47 12.22 24.18
CA GLN A 126 2.70 12.91 23.14
C GLN A 126 2.65 12.14 21.80
N ILE A 127 3.50 11.11 21.65
CA ILE A 127 3.55 10.24 20.49
C ILE A 127 2.57 9.07 20.69
N LEU A 128 1.96 8.61 19.60
CA LEU A 128 1.03 7.48 19.63
C LEU A 128 1.75 6.21 20.16
N PRO A 129 1.17 5.45 21.11
CA PRO A 129 1.87 4.34 21.77
C PRO A 129 2.45 3.29 20.81
N LYS A 130 1.78 3.01 19.68
CA LYS A 130 2.27 2.05 18.68
C LYS A 130 3.61 2.43 18.04
N TRP A 131 4.04 3.69 18.16
CA TRP A 131 5.31 4.19 17.62
C TRP A 131 6.42 4.32 18.65
N ILE A 132 6.14 3.98 19.91
CA ILE A 132 7.13 3.96 20.98
C ILE A 132 7.67 2.52 21.09
N PRO A 133 8.99 2.31 20.98
CA PRO A 133 9.61 1.03 21.27
C PRO A 133 9.21 0.52 22.64
N ARG A 134 8.78 -0.75 22.72
CA ARG A 134 8.56 -1.39 24.03
C ARG A 134 9.92 -1.75 24.60
N THR A 135 10.18 -1.33 25.84
CA THR A 135 11.43 -1.58 26.56
C THR A 135 11.24 -2.80 27.47
N GLY A 136 11.89 -3.93 27.20
CA GLY A 136 12.09 -5.09 28.12
C GLY A 136 10.85 -5.78 28.72
N ASN A 137 10.71 -7.09 28.48
CA ASN A 137 9.69 -8.03 28.99
C ASN A 137 8.26 -7.96 28.43
N ASP A 138 7.91 -6.95 27.62
CA ASP A 138 6.62 -6.86 26.89
C ASP A 138 6.73 -7.28 25.41
N GLU A 139 7.85 -7.91 25.02
CA GLU A 139 7.96 -8.66 23.77
C GLU A 139 7.19 -9.97 23.96
N GLY A 140 5.90 -9.96 23.57
CA GLY A 140 5.23 -11.21 23.23
C GLY A 140 6.09 -11.94 22.18
N PRO A 141 6.16 -13.29 22.23
CA PRO A 141 7.16 -14.06 21.52
C PRO A 141 7.24 -13.63 20.06
N ASN A 142 8.35 -12.99 19.69
CA ASN A 142 8.76 -12.90 18.30
C ASN A 142 8.98 -14.34 17.87
N PRO A 143 8.22 -14.90 16.90
CA PRO A 143 8.57 -16.21 16.39
C PRO A 143 9.93 -16.04 15.72
N GLU A 144 10.98 -16.60 16.34
CA GLU A 144 12.28 -16.72 15.73
C GLU A 144 12.11 -17.37 14.34
N PRO A 145 12.76 -16.83 13.30
CA PRO A 145 12.79 -17.53 12.03
C PRO A 145 13.54 -18.85 12.23
N ASP A 146 12.79 -19.95 12.15
CA ASP A 146 13.33 -21.31 12.16
C ASP A 146 14.54 -21.39 11.21
N PRO A 147 15.75 -21.62 11.74
CA PRO A 147 16.96 -21.64 10.97
C PRO A 147 17.21 -23.03 10.39
N MET A 148 16.20 -23.75 9.87
CA MET A 148 16.45 -24.88 8.98
C MET A 148 15.26 -25.23 8.08
N GLY A 149 15.57 -25.87 6.95
CA GLY A 149 14.68 -26.01 5.79
C GLY A 149 13.38 -26.79 6.02
N VAL A 150 12.47 -26.55 5.05
CA VAL A 150 11.16 -27.19 4.78
C VAL A 150 9.96 -26.48 5.43
N LYS A 151 9.34 -25.58 4.65
CA LYS A 151 8.04 -24.97 5.00
C LYS A 151 6.91 -25.99 4.84
N GLU A 152 6.58 -26.71 5.89
CA GLU A 152 5.24 -27.31 5.99
C GLU A 152 4.21 -26.18 6.18
N ASP A 153 3.08 -26.24 5.45
CA ASP A 153 1.96 -25.29 5.61
C ASP A 153 1.23 -25.61 6.92
N THR A 154 1.74 -25.10 8.04
CA THR A 154 1.21 -25.35 9.39
C THR A 154 -0.20 -24.79 9.60
N GLY A 155 -0.75 -24.04 8.63
CA GLY A 155 -2.04 -23.38 8.74
C GLY A 155 -2.05 -22.18 9.68
N GLN A 156 -0.95 -21.88 10.38
CA GLN A 156 -0.86 -20.75 11.30
C GLN A 156 -1.03 -19.42 10.55
N PHE A 157 -1.88 -18.55 11.08
CA PHE A 157 -1.96 -17.17 10.63
C PHE A 157 -0.66 -16.45 10.96
N GLN A 158 0.03 -16.01 9.93
CA GLN A 158 1.19 -15.13 10.06
C GLN A 158 0.75 -13.73 9.65
N PRO A 159 0.73 -12.75 10.56
CA PRO A 159 0.46 -11.38 10.17
C PRO A 159 1.50 -10.95 9.12
N PRO A 160 1.13 -10.14 8.11
CA PRO A 160 2.08 -9.59 7.17
C PRO A 160 3.26 -8.99 7.91
N LYS A 161 4.49 -9.32 7.46
CA LYS A 161 5.72 -8.84 8.11
C LYS A 161 5.64 -7.34 8.35
N GLY A 162 6.06 -6.94 9.55
CA GLY A 162 6.20 -5.54 9.89
C GLY A 162 7.01 -4.81 8.81
N ILE A 163 6.58 -3.60 8.52
CA ILE A 163 7.25 -2.73 7.56
C ILE A 163 8.69 -2.50 8.03
N ASP A 164 9.67 -2.59 7.12
CA ASP A 164 11.11 -2.45 7.40
C ASP A 164 11.70 -1.09 6.98
N THR A 165 10.95 -0.29 6.21
CA THR A 165 11.36 1.06 5.80
C THR A 165 10.27 2.10 6.00
N LEU A 166 10.68 3.35 6.25
CA LEU A 166 9.76 4.49 6.33
C LEU A 166 8.92 4.67 5.05
N ALA A 167 9.45 4.30 3.88
CA ALA A 167 8.72 4.43 2.61
C ALA A 167 7.49 3.50 2.54
N GLN A 168 7.60 2.27 3.04
CA GLN A 168 6.51 1.30 3.05
C GLN A 168 5.31 1.73 3.93
N SER A 169 5.56 2.56 4.95
CA SER A 169 4.55 3.08 5.88
C SER A 169 3.90 4.39 5.42
N MET A 170 4.39 5.00 4.34
CA MET A 170 3.70 6.10 3.68
C MET A 170 2.48 5.57 2.93
N ARG A 171 1.32 6.17 3.19
CA ARG A 171 0.06 5.80 2.55
C ARG A 171 -0.63 7.00 1.93
N THR A 172 -1.12 6.80 0.72
CA THR A 172 -1.89 7.80 -0.05
C THR A 172 -3.34 7.33 -0.21
N MET A 173 -4.23 8.21 -0.67
CA MET A 173 -5.67 7.94 -0.78
C MET A 173 -6.28 7.47 0.54
N THR A 174 -5.82 8.05 1.66
CA THR A 174 -6.25 7.74 3.03
C THR A 174 -7.49 8.51 3.46
N TYR A 175 -8.27 8.97 2.47
CA TYR A 175 -9.56 9.59 2.65
C TYR A 175 -10.43 9.12 1.48
N GLN A 176 -11.19 8.07 1.73
CA GLN A 176 -12.27 7.62 0.84
C GLN A 176 -13.58 7.77 1.62
N ALA A 177 -14.69 7.99 0.92
CA ALA A 177 -16.02 8.16 1.53
C ALA A 177 -16.54 6.93 2.33
N ASP A 178 -15.74 5.84 2.42
CA ASP A 178 -16.09 4.57 3.06
C ASP A 178 -14.97 4.05 3.99
N GLU A 179 -14.25 4.92 4.71
CA GLU A 179 -13.30 4.43 5.72
C GLU A 179 -14.04 3.66 6.83
N PRO A 180 -13.55 2.46 7.20
CA PRO A 180 -14.24 1.63 8.16
C PRO A 180 -14.26 2.32 9.52
N LYS A 181 -15.43 2.36 10.14
CA LYS A 181 -15.62 2.96 11.46
C LYS A 181 -14.77 2.22 12.50
N ILE A 182 -14.28 2.96 13.47
CA ILE A 182 -13.44 2.44 14.54
C ILE A 182 -14.33 2.12 15.74
N ARG A 183 -14.17 0.94 16.31
CA ARG A 183 -14.85 0.57 17.55
C ARG A 183 -14.21 1.39 18.70
N PRO A 184 -15.00 2.12 19.50
CA PRO A 184 -14.46 2.83 20.65
C PRO A 184 -13.89 1.84 21.68
N ASP A 185 -12.71 2.15 22.22
CA ASP A 185 -12.12 1.32 23.27
C ASP A 185 -13.03 1.28 24.52
N PRO A 186 -13.25 0.09 25.12
CA PRO A 186 -13.86 0.03 26.44
C PRO A 186 -12.95 0.73 27.46
N PRO A 187 -13.51 1.41 28.48
CA PRO A 187 -12.72 2.14 29.47
C PRO A 187 -11.71 1.19 30.15
N VAL A 188 -10.43 1.55 30.06
CA VAL A 188 -9.31 0.76 30.60
C VAL A 188 -9.44 0.65 32.12
N ARG A 189 -10.02 -0.45 32.61
CA ARG A 189 -9.93 -0.83 34.02
C ARG A 189 -8.59 -1.53 34.22
N ARG A 190 -7.57 -0.80 34.70
CA ARG A 190 -6.33 -1.38 35.22
C ARG A 190 -6.64 -2.19 36.48
N ARG A 191 -7.10 -3.43 36.31
CA ARG A 191 -6.95 -4.45 37.35
C ARG A 191 -5.91 -5.43 36.85
N ALA A 192 -4.80 -5.53 37.58
CA ALA A 192 -3.87 -6.63 37.44
C ALA A 192 -4.62 -7.90 37.83
N ARG A 193 -5.26 -8.56 36.84
CA ARG A 193 -5.68 -9.94 36.99
C ARG A 193 -4.45 -10.80 36.66
N ALA A 194 -4.23 -11.82 37.49
CA ALA A 194 -3.26 -12.87 37.21
C ALA A 194 -3.42 -13.36 35.76
N ALA A 195 -2.30 -13.67 35.10
CA ALA A 195 -2.29 -14.23 33.75
C ALA A 195 -3.24 -15.45 33.73
N PRO A 196 -4.33 -15.39 32.95
CA PRO A 196 -5.24 -16.53 32.81
C PRO A 196 -4.47 -17.72 32.22
N GLU A 197 -4.77 -18.94 32.65
CA GLU A 197 -4.24 -20.15 32.00
C GLU A 197 -4.58 -20.13 30.51
N ALA A 198 -3.55 -20.26 29.67
CA ALA A 198 -3.70 -20.22 28.22
C ALA A 198 -4.44 -21.47 27.73
N GLY A 199 -5.71 -21.32 27.36
CA GLY A 199 -6.52 -22.40 26.78
C GLY A 199 -6.44 -22.44 25.25
N ALA A 200 -6.78 -23.59 24.67
CA ALA A 200 -6.93 -23.78 23.23
C ALA A 200 -8.39 -24.09 22.88
N ILE A 201 -8.94 -23.40 21.87
CA ILE A 201 -10.31 -23.58 21.39
C ILE A 201 -10.29 -23.93 19.91
N THR A 202 -11.05 -24.97 19.55
CA THR A 202 -11.30 -25.34 18.16
C THR A 202 -12.72 -24.96 17.77
N VAL A 203 -12.88 -24.29 16.64
CA VAL A 203 -14.17 -23.87 16.09
C VAL A 203 -14.30 -24.38 14.67
N TYR A 204 -15.40 -25.07 14.38
CA TYR A 204 -15.74 -25.52 13.04
C TYR A 204 -16.67 -24.50 12.41
N ILE A 205 -16.32 -24.03 11.21
CA ILE A 205 -17.11 -23.04 10.48
C ILE A 205 -17.63 -23.60 9.17
N ALA A 206 -18.75 -23.06 8.71
CA ALA A 206 -19.28 -23.34 7.38
C ALA A 206 -20.14 -22.18 6.86
N GLY A 207 -20.19 -22.03 5.55
CA GLY A 207 -21.14 -21.18 4.85
C GLY A 207 -22.22 -22.00 4.16
N ALA A 208 -23.46 -21.55 4.21
CA ALA A 208 -24.56 -22.15 3.47
C ALA A 208 -25.36 -21.10 2.70
N VAL A 209 -25.94 -21.51 1.57
CA VAL A 209 -26.84 -20.68 0.76
C VAL A 209 -28.19 -21.39 0.65
N HIS A 210 -29.26 -20.64 0.86
CA HIS A 210 -30.62 -21.04 0.57
C HIS A 210 -31.17 -20.19 -0.56
N ALA A 211 -31.66 -20.83 -1.63
CA ALA A 211 -32.24 -20.16 -2.79
C ALA A 211 -33.68 -20.65 -2.99
N PRO A 212 -34.68 -20.04 -2.32
CA PRO A 212 -36.07 -20.41 -2.52
C PRO A 212 -36.59 -19.97 -3.90
N PRO A 213 -37.57 -20.68 -4.49
CA PRO A 213 -38.22 -20.24 -5.71
C PRO A 213 -38.80 -18.82 -5.56
N ARG A 214 -38.58 -17.95 -6.55
CA ARG A 214 -39.12 -16.57 -6.61
C ARG A 214 -38.72 -15.65 -5.45
N ARG A 215 -37.67 -15.98 -4.69
CA ARG A 215 -37.11 -15.12 -3.63
C ARG A 215 -35.61 -14.96 -3.82
N ASN A 216 -35.06 -13.88 -3.26
CA ASN A 216 -33.63 -13.66 -3.26
C ASN A 216 -32.93 -14.78 -2.48
N LYS A 217 -31.79 -15.23 -3.00
CA LYS A 217 -30.91 -16.16 -2.28
C LYS A 217 -30.43 -15.52 -0.99
N THR A 218 -30.27 -16.33 0.05
CA THR A 218 -29.75 -15.91 1.35
C THR A 218 -28.60 -16.80 1.75
N ALA A 219 -27.49 -16.20 2.15
CA ALA A 219 -26.34 -16.89 2.68
C ALA A 219 -26.24 -16.69 4.20
N ALA A 220 -25.70 -17.68 4.90
CA ALA A 220 -25.52 -17.63 6.34
C ALA A 220 -24.25 -18.34 6.77
N ALA A 221 -23.62 -17.77 7.80
CA ALA A 221 -22.50 -18.29 8.55
C ALA A 221 -22.99 -19.30 9.59
N GLY A 222 -22.22 -20.35 9.83
CA GLY A 222 -22.44 -21.31 10.91
C GLY A 222 -21.16 -21.55 11.69
N LEU A 223 -21.29 -21.59 13.02
CA LEU A 223 -20.21 -21.82 13.97
C LEU A 223 -20.59 -22.98 14.88
N TYR A 224 -19.67 -23.92 15.04
CA TYR A 224 -19.85 -25.09 15.89
C TYR A 224 -18.60 -25.30 16.75
N TYR A 225 -18.79 -25.30 18.06
CA TYR A 225 -17.79 -25.44 19.13
C TYR A 225 -17.77 -26.84 19.74
N GLY A 226 -18.50 -27.81 19.16
CA GLY A 226 -18.60 -29.16 19.74
C GLY A 226 -19.68 -29.24 20.82
N ALA A 227 -19.31 -29.83 21.96
CA ALA A 227 -20.21 -30.10 23.09
C ALA A 227 -20.74 -28.83 23.79
N GLU A 228 -20.14 -27.66 23.53
CA GLU A 228 -20.58 -26.37 24.06
C GLU A 228 -21.78 -25.83 23.27
N ALA A 229 -22.94 -26.45 23.47
CA ALA A 229 -24.16 -26.16 22.71
C ALA A 229 -24.58 -24.67 22.76
N GLU A 230 -24.33 -23.98 23.86
CA GLU A 230 -24.68 -22.57 24.05
C GLU A 230 -23.90 -21.61 23.14
N LYS A 231 -22.71 -22.03 22.64
CA LYS A 231 -21.89 -21.21 21.73
C LYS A 231 -22.13 -21.54 20.25
N ASN A 232 -22.84 -22.63 19.96
CA ASN A 232 -23.15 -23.05 18.60
C ASN A 232 -24.19 -22.11 18.01
N ASN A 233 -23.86 -21.44 16.90
CA ASN A 233 -24.72 -20.42 16.32
C ASN A 233 -24.75 -20.47 14.78
N GLY A 234 -25.80 -19.94 14.18
CA GLY A 234 -25.89 -19.68 12.76
C GLY A 234 -26.53 -18.33 12.51
N ARG A 235 -25.96 -17.53 11.60
CA ARG A 235 -26.38 -16.15 11.36
C ARG A 235 -26.31 -15.77 9.88
N CYS A 236 -27.34 -15.10 9.39
CA CYS A 236 -27.35 -14.58 8.02
C CYS A 236 -26.32 -13.48 7.81
N ILE A 237 -25.68 -13.48 6.64
CA ILE A 237 -24.79 -12.38 6.25
C ILE A 237 -25.60 -11.18 5.73
N PRO A 238 -25.02 -9.97 5.66
CA PRO A 238 -25.73 -8.79 5.16
C PRO A 238 -26.30 -9.00 3.75
N VAL A 239 -27.56 -8.63 3.57
CA VAL A 239 -28.30 -8.81 2.30
C VAL A 239 -27.76 -7.95 1.15
N SER A 240 -27.08 -6.84 1.47
CA SER A 240 -26.43 -5.95 0.49
C SER A 240 -25.17 -6.55 -0.14
N GLY A 241 -24.57 -7.56 0.50
CA GLY A 241 -23.38 -8.25 0.01
C GLY A 241 -23.69 -9.44 -0.89
N GLU A 242 -22.65 -9.97 -1.54
CA GLU A 242 -22.76 -11.20 -2.32
C GLU A 242 -23.20 -12.39 -1.43
N GLN A 243 -24.30 -13.01 -1.81
CA GLN A 243 -24.84 -14.18 -1.14
C GLN A 243 -24.17 -15.45 -1.69
N SER A 244 -23.05 -15.83 -1.10
CA SER A 244 -22.31 -17.06 -1.42
C SER A 244 -21.78 -17.75 -0.16
N HIS A 245 -21.50 -19.06 -0.26
CA HIS A 245 -20.95 -19.83 0.86
C HIS A 245 -19.54 -19.36 1.24
N TYR A 246 -18.75 -18.87 0.29
CA TYR A 246 -17.40 -18.33 0.55
C TYR A 246 -17.44 -17.07 1.40
N VAL A 247 -18.34 -16.13 1.08
CA VAL A 247 -18.51 -14.90 1.86
C VAL A 247 -19.06 -15.24 3.25
N ALA A 248 -20.03 -16.15 3.33
CA ALA A 248 -20.56 -16.62 4.61
C ALA A 248 -19.49 -17.22 5.53
N GLU A 249 -18.50 -17.94 5.00
CA GLU A 249 -17.38 -18.42 5.80
C GLU A 249 -16.46 -17.31 6.31
N LEU A 250 -16.28 -16.21 5.57
CA LEU A 250 -15.54 -15.05 6.09
C LEU A 250 -16.22 -14.46 7.32
N PHE A 251 -17.55 -14.35 7.28
CA PHE A 251 -18.35 -13.88 8.41
C PHE A 251 -18.30 -14.86 9.58
N ALA A 252 -18.38 -16.17 9.32
CA ALA A 252 -18.23 -17.20 10.35
C ALA A 252 -16.84 -17.13 11.03
N ALA A 253 -15.78 -16.94 10.24
CA ALA A 253 -14.42 -16.77 10.75
C ALA A 253 -14.29 -15.48 11.60
N LEU A 254 -14.87 -14.37 11.15
CA LEU A 254 -14.86 -13.10 11.91
C LEU A 254 -15.57 -13.25 13.26
N GLU A 255 -16.72 -13.91 13.28
CA GLU A 255 -17.46 -14.17 14.52
C GLU A 255 -16.68 -15.11 15.45
N ALA A 256 -16.05 -16.16 14.92
CA ALA A 256 -15.23 -17.08 15.71
C ALA A 256 -14.04 -16.36 16.37
N VAL A 257 -13.35 -15.50 15.62
CA VAL A 257 -12.22 -14.70 16.08
C VAL A 257 -12.61 -13.73 17.20
N ARG A 258 -13.83 -13.18 17.16
CA ARG A 258 -14.35 -12.23 18.16
C ARG A 258 -14.90 -12.92 19.41
N ASN A 259 -15.54 -14.07 19.25
CA ASN A 259 -16.15 -14.80 20.37
C ASN A 259 -15.10 -15.50 21.24
N VAL A 260 -13.93 -15.81 20.67
CA VAL A 260 -12.83 -16.44 21.41
C VAL A 260 -11.88 -15.37 21.96
N ARG A 261 -11.59 -15.46 23.27
CA ARG A 261 -10.67 -14.53 23.93
C ARG A 261 -9.33 -14.43 23.19
N LYS A 262 -8.75 -13.23 23.18
CA LYS A 262 -7.55 -12.88 22.40
C LYS A 262 -6.28 -13.63 22.85
N ASP A 263 -6.24 -14.07 24.10
CA ASP A 263 -5.16 -14.79 24.75
C ASP A 263 -5.26 -16.32 24.63
N TYR A 264 -6.31 -16.84 23.99
CA TYR A 264 -6.49 -18.29 23.76
C TYR A 264 -6.00 -18.68 22.37
N VAL A 265 -5.38 -19.85 22.25
CA VAL A 265 -5.06 -20.41 20.94
C VAL A 265 -6.36 -20.75 20.22
N LEU A 266 -6.53 -20.26 18.99
CA LEU A 266 -7.75 -20.47 18.21
C LEU A 266 -7.45 -21.31 16.97
N THR A 267 -8.12 -22.45 16.82
CA THR A 267 -8.07 -23.27 15.60
C THR A 267 -9.41 -23.18 14.89
N VAL A 268 -9.44 -22.54 13.72
CA VAL A 268 -10.62 -22.45 12.85
C VAL A 268 -10.52 -23.53 11.77
N ILE A 269 -11.53 -24.41 11.72
CA ILE A 269 -11.57 -25.53 10.78
C ILE A 269 -12.73 -25.35 9.80
N SER A 270 -12.42 -25.35 8.49
CA SER A 270 -13.41 -25.28 7.41
C SER A 270 -13.23 -26.44 6.44
N THR A 271 -14.27 -26.78 5.68
CA THR A 271 -14.13 -27.65 4.50
C THR A 271 -13.56 -26.92 3.28
N GLN A 272 -13.53 -25.58 3.29
CA GLN A 272 -13.00 -24.75 2.22
C GLN A 272 -11.66 -24.14 2.62
N SER A 273 -10.80 -23.91 1.62
CA SER A 273 -9.52 -23.23 1.80
C SER A 273 -9.59 -21.71 1.65
N TYR A 274 -10.79 -21.15 1.43
CA TYR A 274 -10.96 -19.74 1.05
C TYR A 274 -10.46 -18.78 2.15
N VAL A 275 -10.89 -18.97 3.40
CA VAL A 275 -10.46 -18.13 4.54
C VAL A 275 -8.95 -18.22 4.77
N GLN A 276 -8.40 -19.45 4.78
CA GLN A 276 -6.95 -19.70 4.92
C GLN A 276 -6.17 -19.00 3.79
N SER A 277 -6.59 -19.17 2.54
CA SER A 277 -5.95 -18.56 1.38
C SER A 277 -6.04 -17.03 1.41
N ALA A 278 -7.19 -16.49 1.82
CA ALA A 278 -7.39 -15.06 1.97
C ALA A 278 -6.43 -14.46 3.01
N MET A 279 -6.39 -15.03 4.23
CA MET A 279 -5.62 -14.48 5.34
C MET A 279 -4.11 -14.78 5.26
N ASN A 280 -3.72 -15.99 4.83
CA ASN A 280 -2.31 -16.38 4.84
C ASN A 280 -1.57 -16.11 3.51
N LYS A 281 -2.29 -16.02 2.37
CA LYS A 281 -1.65 -15.87 1.04
C LYS A 281 -1.92 -14.51 0.39
N LYS A 282 -3.15 -14.00 0.46
CA LYS A 282 -3.55 -12.78 -0.28
C LYS A 282 -3.47 -11.49 0.54
N LEU A 283 -3.61 -11.58 1.86
CA LEU A 283 -3.65 -10.43 2.78
C LEU A 283 -2.50 -9.42 2.58
N PRO A 284 -1.21 -9.83 2.45
CA PRO A 284 -0.13 -8.86 2.25
C PRO A 284 -0.31 -8.00 1.00
N GLY A 285 -0.80 -8.59 -0.09
CA GLY A 285 -1.05 -7.88 -1.34
C GLY A 285 -2.22 -6.89 -1.20
N TRP A 286 -3.33 -7.30 -0.59
CA TRP A 286 -4.48 -6.42 -0.39
C TRP A 286 -4.18 -5.23 0.51
N GLU A 287 -3.45 -5.45 1.61
CA GLU A 287 -3.04 -4.36 2.50
C GLU A 287 -2.07 -3.40 1.83
N HIS A 288 -1.20 -3.91 0.96
CA HIS A 288 -0.30 -3.08 0.18
C HIS A 288 -1.03 -2.28 -0.92
N GLU A 289 -2.00 -2.90 -1.60
CA GLU A 289 -2.89 -2.32 -2.61
C GLU A 289 -4.01 -1.43 -2.01
N GLY A 290 -4.05 -1.25 -0.69
CA GLY A 290 -5.05 -0.42 -0.02
C GLY A 290 -6.49 -0.92 -0.20
N TRP A 291 -6.66 -2.23 -0.43
CA TRP A 291 -7.96 -2.89 -0.63
C TRP A 291 -8.74 -2.41 -1.87
N VAL A 292 -8.09 -1.73 -2.81
CA VAL A 292 -8.73 -1.22 -4.04
C VAL A 292 -9.16 -2.39 -4.94
N GLY A 293 -10.42 -2.38 -5.38
CA GLY A 293 -10.99 -3.43 -6.22
C GLY A 293 -11.11 -4.81 -5.54
N THR A 294 -10.96 -4.87 -4.21
CA THR A 294 -11.10 -6.12 -3.45
C THR A 294 -12.58 -6.37 -3.15
N LEU A 295 -13.12 -7.48 -3.67
CA LEU A 295 -14.47 -7.93 -3.33
C LEU A 295 -14.57 -8.24 -1.83
N HIS A 296 -15.70 -7.85 -1.21
CA HIS A 296 -15.96 -8.05 0.23
C HIS A 296 -14.89 -7.44 1.15
N ARG A 297 -14.27 -6.32 0.73
CA ARG A 297 -13.20 -5.65 1.47
C ARG A 297 -13.55 -5.37 2.94
N GLU A 298 -14.81 -5.09 3.26
CA GLU A 298 -15.22 -4.71 4.62
C GLU A 298 -15.02 -5.84 5.63
N VAL A 299 -15.56 -7.03 5.36
CA VAL A 299 -15.41 -8.20 6.24
C VAL A 299 -13.97 -8.69 6.26
N LEU A 300 -13.25 -8.63 5.13
CA LEU A 300 -11.83 -9.03 5.05
C LEU A 300 -10.94 -8.11 5.88
N ARG A 301 -11.13 -6.79 5.80
CA ARG A 301 -10.41 -5.79 6.61
C ARG A 301 -10.67 -6.01 8.09
N CYS A 302 -11.93 -6.23 8.45
CA CYS A 302 -12.32 -6.47 9.82
C CYS A 302 -11.71 -7.76 10.37
N LEU A 303 -11.76 -8.86 9.60
CA LEU A 303 -11.17 -10.14 9.99
C LEU A 303 -9.65 -10.02 10.16
N ALA A 304 -8.95 -9.38 9.22
CA ALA A 304 -7.52 -9.16 9.31
C ALA A 304 -7.14 -8.32 10.54
N ALA A 305 -7.88 -7.25 10.82
CA ALA A 305 -7.64 -6.39 11.99
C ALA A 305 -7.88 -7.14 13.31
N GLU A 306 -8.96 -7.91 13.42
CA GLU A 306 -9.24 -8.70 14.62
C GLU A 306 -8.20 -9.82 14.83
N LEU A 307 -7.75 -10.50 13.76
CA LEU A 307 -6.68 -11.49 13.83
C LEU A 307 -5.36 -10.88 14.33
N LYS A 308 -4.97 -9.71 13.80
CA LYS A 308 -3.77 -8.98 14.24
C LYS A 308 -3.86 -8.46 15.66
N ALA A 309 -5.08 -8.25 16.17
CA ALA A 309 -5.31 -7.81 17.54
C ALA A 309 -5.26 -8.94 18.57
N ARG A 310 -5.18 -10.20 18.15
CA ARG A 310 -5.03 -11.35 19.07
C ARG A 310 -3.59 -11.42 19.59
N THR A 311 -3.43 -11.86 20.84
CA THR A 311 -2.13 -12.08 21.47
C THR A 311 -1.66 -13.53 21.36
N ALA A 312 -2.61 -14.47 21.23
CA ALA A 312 -2.33 -15.88 20.99
C ALA A 312 -2.50 -16.27 19.51
N SER A 313 -1.79 -17.33 19.12
CA SER A 313 -1.79 -17.86 17.75
C SER A 313 -3.17 -18.28 17.27
N THR A 314 -3.43 -18.04 15.98
CA THR A 314 -4.62 -18.52 15.29
C THR A 314 -4.22 -19.44 14.15
N PHE A 315 -4.92 -20.56 13.99
CA PHE A 315 -4.66 -21.56 12.96
C PHE A 315 -5.89 -21.73 12.07
N PHE A 316 -5.68 -21.81 10.76
CA PHE A 316 -6.69 -22.15 9.78
C PHE A 316 -6.40 -23.53 9.20
N LYS A 317 -7.28 -24.50 9.43
CA LYS A 317 -7.14 -25.88 8.93
C LYS A 317 -8.26 -26.22 7.95
N VAL A 318 -7.91 -26.87 6.85
CA VAL A 318 -8.88 -27.45 5.93
C VAL A 318 -9.15 -28.90 6.33
N ALA A 319 -10.41 -29.24 6.61
CA ALA A 319 -10.80 -30.59 6.99
C ALA A 319 -10.64 -31.57 5.83
N ALA A 320 -9.82 -32.60 6.04
CA ALA A 320 -9.57 -33.64 5.04
C ALA A 320 -10.85 -34.43 4.71
N PRO A 321 -10.99 -34.94 3.47
CA PRO A 321 -12.07 -35.86 3.13
C PRO A 321 -12.12 -37.06 4.09
N GLY A 322 -13.30 -37.41 4.59
CA GLY A 322 -13.49 -38.56 5.49
C GLY A 322 -13.05 -38.36 6.95
N SER A 323 -12.48 -37.22 7.32
CA SER A 323 -11.99 -37.01 8.69
C SER A 323 -13.11 -36.70 9.71
N PRO A 324 -12.88 -36.96 11.01
CA PRO A 324 -13.82 -36.58 12.07
C PRO A 324 -14.13 -35.08 12.08
N GLU A 325 -13.15 -34.23 11.78
CA GLU A 325 -13.35 -32.77 11.69
C GLU A 325 -14.33 -32.39 10.58
N ARG A 326 -14.32 -33.13 9.47
CA ARG A 326 -15.27 -32.89 8.38
C ARG A 326 -16.70 -33.17 8.83
N LEU A 327 -16.92 -34.12 9.73
CA LEU A 327 -18.24 -34.37 10.32
C LEU A 327 -18.67 -33.19 11.20
N GLN A 328 -17.76 -32.62 11.98
CA GLN A 328 -18.04 -31.43 12.79
C GLN A 328 -18.31 -30.18 11.92
N CYS A 329 -17.58 -29.99 10.81
CA CYS A 329 -17.92 -28.94 9.85
C CYS A 329 -19.32 -29.13 9.23
N ARG A 330 -19.82 -30.38 9.10
CA ARG A 330 -21.21 -30.59 8.65
C ARG A 330 -22.22 -30.10 9.69
N GLN A 331 -21.91 -30.19 10.99
CA GLN A 331 -22.76 -29.60 12.03
C GLN A 331 -22.82 -28.07 11.91
N ALA A 332 -21.67 -27.42 11.69
CA ALA A 332 -21.64 -25.98 11.36
C ALA A 332 -22.48 -25.66 10.11
N ALA A 333 -22.42 -26.51 9.06
CA ALA A 333 -23.21 -26.33 7.85
C ALA A 333 -24.73 -26.51 8.10
N VAL A 334 -25.14 -27.37 9.03
CA VAL A 334 -26.54 -27.50 9.45
C VAL A 334 -27.03 -26.22 10.11
N LEU A 335 -26.24 -25.64 11.01
CA LEU A 335 -26.56 -24.36 11.66
C LEU A 335 -26.68 -23.22 10.63
N ALA A 336 -25.72 -23.14 9.71
CA ALA A 336 -25.76 -22.19 8.61
C ALA A 336 -27.02 -22.36 7.74
N LYS A 337 -27.37 -23.59 7.36
CA LYS A 337 -28.59 -23.87 6.56
C LYS A 337 -29.87 -23.49 7.30
N ARG A 338 -29.94 -23.72 8.60
CA ARG A 338 -31.08 -23.33 9.44
C ARG A 338 -31.25 -21.82 9.44
N ALA A 339 -30.16 -21.08 9.66
CA ALA A 339 -30.16 -19.62 9.61
C ALA A 339 -30.55 -19.08 8.23
N ALA A 340 -29.99 -19.63 7.15
CA ALA A 340 -30.31 -19.21 5.77
C ALA A 340 -31.79 -19.42 5.38
N ARG A 341 -32.50 -20.36 6.03
CA ARG A 341 -33.94 -20.62 5.81
C ARG A 341 -34.85 -19.69 6.63
N ALA A 342 -34.35 -19.15 7.74
CA ALA A 342 -35.09 -18.27 8.65
C ALA A 342 -34.28 -16.99 8.89
N PRO A 343 -34.17 -16.10 7.87
CA PRO A 343 -33.29 -14.94 7.94
C PRO A 343 -33.76 -13.95 9.00
N THR A 344 -32.84 -13.57 9.87
CA THR A 344 -33.00 -12.45 10.81
C THR A 344 -32.30 -11.21 10.27
N VAL A 345 -32.88 -10.03 10.53
CA VAL A 345 -32.30 -8.74 10.15
C VAL A 345 -31.44 -8.24 11.30
N GLU A 346 -30.26 -8.84 11.49
CA GLU A 346 -29.29 -8.36 12.47
C GLU A 346 -28.06 -7.78 11.78
N ALA A 347 -27.77 -6.51 12.05
CA ALA A 347 -26.61 -5.83 11.49
C ALA A 347 -25.30 -6.42 12.00
N TRP A 348 -24.39 -6.72 11.07
CA TRP A 348 -23.02 -7.11 11.42
C TRP A 348 -22.20 -5.88 11.79
N ASP A 349 -21.57 -5.90 12.96
CA ASP A 349 -20.60 -4.87 13.33
C ASP A 349 -19.30 -5.07 12.54
N LEU A 350 -19.07 -4.28 11.49
CA LEU A 350 -17.83 -4.31 10.73
C LEU A 350 -16.84 -3.21 11.14
N MET A 351 -16.97 -2.68 12.37
CA MET A 351 -16.02 -1.72 12.92
C MET A 351 -14.67 -2.38 13.25
N LEU A 352 -13.59 -1.65 12.97
CA LEU A 352 -12.23 -2.11 13.26
C LEU A 352 -11.85 -1.87 14.72
N PRO A 353 -11.02 -2.74 15.31
CA PRO A 353 -10.34 -2.44 16.58
C PRO A 353 -9.49 -1.17 16.47
N GLN A 354 -9.49 -0.36 17.53
CA GLN A 354 -8.69 0.85 17.59
C GLN A 354 -7.19 0.55 17.39
N GLY A 355 -6.52 1.34 16.54
CA GLY A 355 -5.10 1.19 16.24
C GLY A 355 -4.74 0.10 15.22
N MET A 356 -5.71 -0.69 14.77
CA MET A 356 -5.53 -1.72 13.72
C MET A 356 -5.93 -1.23 12.32
N GLU A 357 -6.18 0.07 12.18
CA GLU A 357 -6.54 0.68 10.91
C GLU A 357 -5.35 0.72 9.95
N LEU A 358 -5.64 0.40 8.70
CA LEU A 358 -4.68 0.50 7.61
C LEU A 358 -5.38 1.09 6.36
N PRO A 359 -5.58 2.41 6.33
CA PRO A 359 -6.24 3.11 5.24
C PRO A 359 -5.29 3.38 4.07
N GLY A 360 -5.87 3.42 2.87
CA GLY A 360 -5.18 3.86 1.66
C GLY A 360 -4.10 2.91 1.14
N LEU A 361 -3.55 3.31 0.01
CA LEU A 361 -2.57 2.56 -0.77
C LEU A 361 -1.16 2.76 -0.20
N SER A 362 -0.37 1.69 -0.09
CA SER A 362 1.05 1.85 0.19
C SER A 362 1.72 2.58 -0.97
N LEU A 363 2.46 3.63 -0.65
CA LEU A 363 3.09 4.50 -1.63
C LEU A 363 4.12 3.76 -2.49
N GLN A 364 4.77 2.75 -1.90
CA GLN A 364 5.74 1.90 -2.59
C GLN A 364 5.06 0.98 -3.61
N GLY A 365 3.82 0.55 -3.37
CA GLY A 365 3.13 -0.40 -4.26
C GLY A 365 2.74 0.14 -5.61
N ASN A 366 2.53 1.45 -5.72
CA ASN A 366 2.26 2.10 -7.01
C ASN A 366 3.51 2.16 -7.91
N LEU A 367 4.71 2.03 -7.31
CA LEU A 367 6.01 2.24 -7.97
C LEU A 367 6.90 1.00 -8.01
N ALA A 368 6.56 -0.01 -7.21
CA ALA A 368 7.21 -1.32 -7.17
C ALA A 368 6.64 -2.31 -8.21
N VAL A 369 5.85 -1.83 -9.18
CA VAL A 369 5.57 -2.61 -10.38
C VAL A 369 6.88 -2.70 -11.16
N ASN A 370 7.48 -3.90 -11.20
CA ASN A 370 8.78 -4.20 -11.84
C ASN A 370 8.86 -3.80 -13.34
N ASP A 371 7.76 -3.33 -13.91
CA ASP A 371 7.62 -2.97 -15.32
C ASP A 371 7.80 -1.46 -15.60
N LEU A 372 7.93 -0.61 -14.56
CA LEU A 372 8.25 0.81 -14.74
C LEU A 372 9.77 1.05 -14.71
N LEU A 373 10.28 1.83 -15.66
CA LEU A 373 11.66 2.30 -15.60
C LEU A 373 11.85 3.22 -14.39
N PRO A 374 13.01 3.20 -13.70
CA PRO A 374 13.22 4.00 -12.49
C PRO A 374 12.95 5.50 -12.65
N ARG A 375 13.29 6.07 -13.82
CA ARG A 375 13.05 7.49 -14.13
C ARG A 375 11.57 7.79 -14.31
N THR A 376 10.85 6.90 -15.00
CA THR A 376 9.41 6.95 -15.21
C THR A 376 8.65 6.81 -13.89
N ALA A 377 9.05 5.85 -13.05
CA ALA A 377 8.52 5.68 -11.70
C ALA A 377 8.75 6.95 -10.84
N GLN A 378 9.95 7.52 -10.87
CA GLN A 378 10.24 8.78 -10.17
C GLN A 378 9.37 9.95 -10.68
N PHE A 379 9.13 10.03 -11.98
CA PHE A 379 8.24 11.03 -12.57
C PHE A 379 6.79 10.88 -12.08
N LEU A 380 6.23 9.67 -12.14
CA LEU A 380 4.87 9.40 -11.67
C LEU A 380 4.75 9.64 -10.16
N TRP A 381 5.77 9.26 -9.39
CA TRP A 381 5.85 9.58 -7.96
C TRP A 381 5.77 11.09 -7.74
N LYS A 382 6.60 11.88 -8.42
CA LYS A 382 6.57 13.35 -8.30
C LYS A 382 5.21 13.91 -8.71
N GLY A 383 4.52 13.28 -9.65
CA GLY A 383 3.17 13.67 -10.07
C GLY A 383 2.10 13.41 -9.02
N LEU A 384 2.10 12.22 -8.41
CA LEU A 384 1.23 11.88 -7.27
C LEU A 384 1.43 12.79 -6.06
N HIS A 385 2.61 13.38 -5.94
CA HIS A 385 3.03 14.21 -4.82
C HIS A 385 3.10 15.69 -5.20
N ASP A 386 2.57 16.11 -6.36
CA ASP A 386 2.66 17.51 -6.84
C ASP A 386 4.03 18.16 -6.51
N ALA A 387 5.09 17.40 -6.78
CA ALA A 387 6.49 17.70 -6.46
C ALA A 387 7.28 18.10 -7.72
N HIS A 388 6.57 18.29 -8.82
CA HIS A 388 7.11 18.85 -10.04
C HIS A 388 7.20 20.36 -9.93
N ARG A 389 8.25 20.94 -10.53
CA ARG A 389 8.42 22.39 -10.62
C ARG A 389 7.57 22.91 -11.78
N ILE A 390 6.29 23.17 -11.52
CA ILE A 390 5.29 23.64 -12.48
C ILE A 390 4.40 24.73 -11.88
N GLY A 391 3.78 25.54 -12.74
CA GLY A 391 2.77 26.51 -12.34
C GLY A 391 3.25 27.47 -11.25
N LYS A 392 2.49 27.53 -10.16
CA LYS A 392 2.73 28.38 -8.97
C LYS A 392 4.11 28.23 -8.33
N TYR A 393 4.84 27.15 -8.61
CA TYR A 393 6.21 27.01 -8.17
C TYR A 393 7.11 28.11 -8.73
N TRP A 394 6.87 28.57 -9.96
CA TRP A 394 7.75 29.54 -10.63
C TRP A 394 7.41 31.00 -10.32
N THR A 395 6.19 31.30 -9.84
CA THR A 395 5.68 32.67 -9.69
C THR A 395 6.39 33.53 -8.64
N HIS A 396 7.24 32.94 -7.80
CA HIS A 396 7.96 33.63 -6.72
C HIS A 396 9.48 33.60 -6.92
N ILE A 397 9.94 33.10 -8.07
CA ILE A 397 11.35 33.03 -8.43
C ILE A 397 11.59 34.14 -9.46
N PRO A 398 12.38 35.17 -9.11
CA PRO A 398 12.72 36.26 -10.03
C PRO A 398 13.26 35.73 -11.37
N GLU A 399 12.83 36.33 -12.48
CA GLU A 399 13.27 36.02 -13.85
C GLU A 399 12.84 34.64 -14.39
N CYS A 400 11.94 33.95 -13.68
CA CYS A 400 11.43 32.64 -14.08
C CYS A 400 9.90 32.55 -14.04
N GLU A 401 9.21 33.66 -13.78
CA GLU A 401 7.76 33.71 -13.58
C GLU A 401 6.98 33.30 -14.84
N ASP A 402 7.56 33.55 -16.01
CA ASP A 402 7.06 33.15 -17.33
C ASP A 402 6.88 31.62 -17.46
N ARG A 403 7.65 30.83 -16.70
CA ARG A 403 7.56 29.35 -16.67
C ARG A 403 6.35 28.82 -15.90
N ALA A 404 5.61 29.69 -15.20
CA ALA A 404 4.38 29.32 -14.50
C ALA A 404 3.20 29.13 -15.46
N VAL A 405 3.26 29.76 -16.64
CA VAL A 405 2.14 29.83 -17.58
C VAL A 405 2.50 29.07 -18.85
N CYS A 406 1.53 28.35 -19.40
CA CYS A 406 1.70 27.72 -20.70
C CYS A 406 1.66 28.81 -21.76
N GLN A 407 2.73 28.97 -22.54
CA GLN A 407 2.81 30.00 -23.59
C GLN A 407 1.84 29.76 -24.77
N TRP A 408 1.29 28.55 -24.88
CA TRP A 408 0.34 28.19 -25.94
C TRP A 408 -1.11 28.35 -25.49
N CYS A 409 -1.40 27.99 -24.23
CA CYS A 409 -2.77 27.93 -23.73
C CYS A 409 -3.09 29.06 -22.74
N GLU A 410 -2.13 29.94 -22.45
CA GLU A 410 -2.24 31.10 -21.56
C GLU A 410 -2.84 30.78 -20.17
N THR A 411 -2.65 29.54 -19.71
CA THR A 411 -3.18 29.04 -18.44
C THR A 411 -2.04 28.64 -17.51
N THR A 412 -2.26 28.73 -16.20
CA THR A 412 -1.27 28.26 -15.22
C THR A 412 -1.04 26.77 -15.42
N GLU A 413 0.20 26.36 -15.70
CA GLU A 413 0.50 24.96 -15.96
C GLU A 413 0.34 24.11 -14.70
N ASP A 414 -0.53 23.11 -14.77
CA ASP A 414 -0.56 21.98 -13.87
C ASP A 414 -0.25 20.67 -14.62
N LEU A 415 -0.13 19.57 -13.87
CA LEU A 415 0.27 18.29 -14.46
C LEU A 415 -0.82 17.71 -15.38
N GLU A 416 -2.09 17.97 -15.10
CA GLU A 416 -3.19 17.52 -15.95
C GLU A 416 -3.20 18.30 -17.27
N HIS A 417 -2.98 19.61 -17.20
CA HIS A 417 -2.78 20.46 -18.35
C HIS A 417 -1.67 19.90 -19.23
N ILE A 418 -0.45 19.73 -18.69
CA ILE A 418 0.71 19.27 -19.45
C ILE A 418 0.47 17.91 -20.12
N LEU A 419 -0.11 16.96 -19.39
CA LEU A 419 -0.20 15.57 -19.86
C LEU A 419 -1.42 15.28 -20.72
N VAL A 420 -2.52 16.04 -20.59
CA VAL A 420 -3.81 15.69 -21.20
C VAL A 420 -4.46 16.86 -21.95
N LYS A 421 -4.37 18.09 -21.43
CA LYS A 421 -5.17 19.22 -21.95
C LYS A 421 -4.38 20.20 -22.83
N CYS A 422 -3.05 20.17 -22.80
CA CYS A 422 -2.21 21.15 -23.46
C CYS A 422 -2.34 21.04 -24.99
N GLU A 423 -2.51 22.19 -25.65
CA GLU A 423 -2.68 22.31 -27.11
C GLU A 423 -1.34 22.37 -27.85
N SER A 424 -0.24 22.56 -27.10
CA SER A 424 1.08 22.58 -27.71
C SER A 424 1.44 21.24 -28.37
N PRO A 425 2.24 21.23 -29.45
CA PRO A 425 2.67 20.00 -30.11
C PRO A 425 3.36 19.04 -29.13
N GLY A 426 2.81 17.83 -28.97
CA GLY A 426 3.39 16.83 -28.07
C GLY A 426 2.39 15.79 -27.60
N GLN A 427 1.55 16.15 -26.64
CA GLN A 427 0.69 15.19 -25.92
C GLN A 427 -0.31 14.49 -26.85
N GLU A 428 -0.98 15.22 -27.74
CA GLU A 428 -1.96 14.66 -28.67
C GLU A 428 -1.31 13.64 -29.62
N VAL A 429 -0.13 13.98 -30.17
CA VAL A 429 0.62 13.10 -31.09
C VAL A 429 1.05 11.82 -30.37
N ILE A 430 1.55 11.95 -29.13
CA ILE A 430 2.02 10.83 -28.31
C ILE A 430 0.85 9.91 -27.91
N TRP A 431 -0.27 10.47 -27.44
CA TRP A 431 -1.44 9.65 -27.09
C TRP A 431 -2.08 9.02 -28.31
N GLY A 432 -2.08 9.70 -29.46
CA GLY A 432 -2.49 9.13 -30.73
C GLY A 432 -1.65 7.92 -31.13
N ALA A 433 -0.32 8.01 -30.98
CA ALA A 433 0.59 6.90 -31.26
C ALA A 433 0.41 5.73 -30.27
N ALA A 434 0.24 6.02 -28.98
CA ALA A 434 -0.03 5.01 -27.96
C ALA A 434 -1.35 4.28 -28.20
N LYS A 435 -2.42 5.03 -28.54
CA LYS A 435 -3.72 4.49 -28.92
C LYS A 435 -3.61 3.59 -30.15
N ALA A 436 -2.90 4.03 -31.19
CA ALA A 436 -2.71 3.23 -32.40
C ALA A 436 -2.03 1.89 -32.10
N LEU A 437 -0.94 1.89 -31.32
CA LEU A 437 -0.25 0.65 -30.95
C LEU A 437 -1.11 -0.27 -30.08
N TRP A 438 -1.93 0.29 -29.19
CA TRP A 438 -2.85 -0.50 -28.36
C TRP A 438 -3.93 -1.18 -29.19
N LEU A 439 -4.48 -0.48 -30.18
CA LEU A 439 -5.58 -0.98 -31.02
C LEU A 439 -5.16 -2.12 -31.95
N GLU A 440 -3.86 -2.32 -32.19
CA GLU A 440 -3.35 -3.51 -32.87
C GLU A 440 -3.60 -4.81 -32.07
N LYS A 441 -3.82 -4.70 -30.74
CA LYS A 441 -3.95 -5.83 -29.83
C LYS A 441 -5.30 -5.93 -29.13
N GLU A 442 -5.89 -4.81 -28.73
CA GLU A 442 -7.14 -4.76 -27.98
C GLU A 442 -8.14 -3.82 -28.66
N ALA A 443 -9.43 -4.15 -28.63
CA ALA A 443 -10.44 -3.45 -29.41
C ALA A 443 -10.80 -2.04 -28.88
N GLN A 444 -10.56 -1.77 -27.59
CA GLN A 444 -10.99 -0.54 -26.93
C GLN A 444 -9.82 0.16 -26.25
N TRP A 445 -9.61 1.43 -26.59
CA TRP A 445 -8.64 2.29 -25.92
C TRP A 445 -9.26 2.92 -24.68
N PRO A 446 -8.69 2.72 -23.48
CA PRO A 446 -9.15 3.39 -22.27
C PRO A 446 -8.98 4.91 -22.35
N GLU A 447 -9.86 5.66 -21.71
CA GLU A 447 -9.73 7.10 -21.60
C GLU A 447 -8.44 7.50 -20.86
N VAL A 448 -7.75 8.50 -21.40
CA VAL A 448 -6.53 9.04 -20.81
C VAL A 448 -6.93 10.21 -19.91
N THR A 449 -6.77 10.02 -18.61
CA THR A 449 -6.98 11.04 -17.58
C THR A 449 -5.74 11.11 -16.70
N LEU A 450 -5.56 12.19 -15.94
CA LEU A 450 -4.45 12.25 -14.98
C LEU A 450 -4.49 11.05 -14.00
N GLY A 451 -5.68 10.62 -13.60
CA GLY A 451 -5.88 9.45 -12.76
C GLY A 451 -5.43 8.15 -13.43
N SER A 452 -5.77 7.93 -14.70
CA SER A 452 -5.35 6.70 -15.40
C SER A 452 -3.85 6.66 -15.69
N ILE A 453 -3.20 7.81 -15.84
CA ILE A 453 -1.73 7.93 -15.96
C ILE A 453 -1.05 7.65 -14.62
N LEU A 454 -1.41 8.36 -13.56
CA LEU A 454 -0.77 8.21 -12.24
C LEU A 454 -1.07 6.87 -11.57
N GLY A 455 -2.21 6.27 -11.91
CA GLY A 455 -2.65 4.95 -11.46
C GLY A 455 -2.39 3.82 -12.45
N CYS A 456 -1.61 4.03 -13.52
CA CYS A 456 -1.45 3.03 -14.59
C CYS A 456 -0.91 1.69 -14.05
N GLY A 457 -0.09 1.72 -12.99
CA GLY A 457 0.42 0.55 -12.28
C GLY A 457 -0.65 -0.36 -11.64
N LEU A 458 -1.86 0.17 -11.43
CA LEU A 458 -2.98 -0.53 -10.78
C LEU A 458 -4.02 -1.08 -11.77
N ALA A 459 -3.89 -0.75 -13.05
CA ALA A 459 -4.84 -1.20 -14.07
C ALA A 459 -4.93 -2.75 -14.10
N LYS A 460 -6.15 -3.27 -14.22
CA LYS A 460 -6.45 -4.71 -14.32
C LYS A 460 -7.28 -4.93 -15.57
N PHE A 461 -6.85 -5.89 -16.38
CA PHE A 461 -7.56 -6.32 -17.59
C PHE A 461 -7.86 -7.80 -17.44
N CYS A 462 -9.13 -8.19 -17.59
CA CYS A 462 -9.57 -9.58 -17.46
C CYS A 462 -10.21 -10.05 -18.77
N ASP A 463 -10.19 -11.36 -18.99
CA ASP A 463 -11.03 -12.01 -20.00
C ASP A 463 -12.48 -12.16 -19.50
N ASP A 464 -13.37 -12.64 -20.37
CA ASP A 464 -14.79 -12.86 -20.06
C ASP A 464 -15.02 -13.87 -18.92
N ARG A 465 -13.98 -14.64 -18.55
CA ARG A 465 -13.99 -15.61 -17.43
C ARG A 465 -13.40 -15.01 -16.14
N GLY A 466 -13.06 -13.72 -16.14
CA GLY A 466 -12.49 -13.02 -14.99
C GLY A 466 -11.00 -13.32 -14.75
N LYS A 467 -10.32 -13.98 -15.68
CA LYS A 467 -8.88 -14.26 -15.57
C LYS A 467 -8.07 -13.09 -16.09
N GLU A 468 -7.07 -12.68 -15.33
CA GLU A 468 -6.23 -11.53 -15.63
C GLU A 468 -5.36 -11.76 -16.90
N LYS A 469 -5.47 -10.83 -17.86
CA LYS A 469 -4.59 -10.71 -19.03
C LYS A 469 -3.29 -9.98 -18.66
N ARG A 470 -2.34 -10.71 -18.09
CA ARG A 470 -1.07 -10.13 -17.58
C ARG A 470 -0.26 -9.38 -18.63
N GLY A 471 -0.14 -9.91 -19.85
CA GLY A 471 0.54 -9.24 -20.96
C GLY A 471 -0.13 -7.92 -21.38
N THR A 472 -1.46 -7.91 -21.50
CA THR A 472 -2.25 -6.69 -21.80
C THR A 472 -2.08 -5.63 -20.72
N ARG A 473 -2.19 -6.03 -19.45
CA ARG A 473 -1.94 -5.14 -18.30
C ARG A 473 -0.56 -4.50 -18.36
N ARG A 474 0.46 -5.29 -18.67
CA ARG A 474 1.85 -4.82 -18.75
C ARG A 474 2.07 -3.88 -19.93
N LEU A 475 1.49 -4.17 -21.10
CA LEU A 475 1.55 -3.30 -22.26
C LEU A 475 0.91 -1.93 -21.96
N TYR A 476 -0.26 -1.92 -21.29
CA TYR A 476 -0.92 -0.69 -20.86
C TYR A 476 -0.02 0.14 -19.96
N GLN A 477 0.61 -0.49 -18.96
CA GLN A 477 1.52 0.18 -18.04
C GLN A 477 2.70 0.84 -18.76
N ILE A 478 3.32 0.12 -19.69
CA ILE A 478 4.42 0.64 -20.49
C ILE A 478 3.95 1.83 -21.33
N LEU A 479 2.86 1.67 -22.08
CA LEU A 479 2.33 2.71 -22.95
C LEU A 479 1.98 3.98 -22.18
N MET A 480 1.22 3.86 -21.08
CA MET A 480 0.79 5.01 -20.29
C MET A 480 1.98 5.74 -19.66
N SER A 481 2.89 4.97 -19.05
CA SER A 481 3.99 5.55 -18.26
C SER A 481 5.08 6.17 -19.13
N GLU A 482 5.53 5.49 -20.19
CA GLU A 482 6.57 5.99 -21.09
C GLU A 482 6.07 7.17 -21.93
N SER A 483 4.80 7.14 -22.35
CA SER A 483 4.16 8.26 -23.06
C SER A 483 4.08 9.50 -22.19
N ALA A 484 3.56 9.37 -20.97
CA ALA A 484 3.45 10.50 -20.04
C ALA A 484 4.83 11.09 -19.68
N TYR A 485 5.84 10.23 -19.46
CA TYR A 485 7.19 10.71 -19.18
C TYR A 485 7.85 11.39 -20.39
N LEU A 486 7.56 10.95 -21.61
CA LEU A 486 8.03 11.64 -22.81
C LEU A 486 7.36 13.01 -22.99
N ILE A 487 6.04 13.11 -22.77
CA ILE A 487 5.32 14.39 -22.80
C ILE A 487 5.94 15.37 -21.80
N TRP A 488 6.20 14.91 -20.58
CA TRP A 488 6.88 15.69 -19.55
C TRP A 488 8.27 16.17 -19.98
N LYS A 489 9.08 15.31 -20.63
CA LYS A 489 10.40 15.68 -21.15
C LYS A 489 10.31 16.74 -22.23
N LEU A 490 9.41 16.57 -23.21
CA LEU A 490 9.18 17.56 -24.26
C LEU A 490 8.79 18.92 -23.68
N ARG A 491 7.92 18.95 -22.67
CA ARG A 491 7.58 20.19 -21.96
C ARG A 491 8.79 20.80 -21.28
N ASN A 492 9.63 20.03 -20.60
CA ASN A 492 10.80 20.56 -19.91
C ASN A 492 11.85 21.10 -20.88
N ASP A 493 12.08 20.43 -22.01
CA ASP A 493 12.99 20.94 -23.03
C ASP A 493 12.53 22.30 -23.56
N ARG A 494 11.21 22.45 -23.79
CA ARG A 494 10.60 23.73 -24.20
C ARG A 494 10.72 24.82 -23.14
N VAL A 495 10.32 24.54 -21.90
CA VAL A 495 10.15 25.57 -20.85
C VAL A 495 11.43 25.87 -20.09
N ILE A 496 12.32 24.88 -19.91
CA ILE A 496 13.50 24.99 -19.03
C ILE A 496 14.78 25.10 -19.86
N SER A 497 14.95 24.24 -20.86
CA SER A 497 16.20 24.18 -21.63
C SER A 497 16.27 25.27 -22.70
N GLN A 498 15.15 25.93 -23.04
CA GLN A 498 15.04 26.91 -24.14
C GLN A 498 15.60 26.40 -25.49
N ASN A 499 15.80 25.08 -25.62
CA ASN A 499 16.14 24.46 -26.88
C ASN A 499 14.86 24.45 -27.73
N GLY A 500 14.97 25.05 -28.91
CA GLY A 500 13.85 25.43 -29.78
C GLY A 500 12.75 24.39 -29.93
N GLU A 501 11.55 24.92 -30.18
CA GLU A 501 10.30 24.19 -30.36
C GLU A 501 10.47 22.88 -31.17
N PRO A 502 9.98 21.73 -30.70
CA PRO A 502 9.77 20.57 -31.57
C PRO A 502 8.58 20.91 -32.48
N THR A 503 8.86 21.53 -33.61
CA THR A 503 7.83 22.04 -34.53
C THR A 503 7.22 20.96 -35.41
N VAL A 504 7.90 19.83 -35.61
CA VAL A 504 7.45 18.79 -36.56
C VAL A 504 6.89 17.57 -35.83
N LYS A 505 5.60 17.27 -36.07
CA LYS A 505 4.89 16.09 -35.53
C LYS A 505 5.65 14.77 -35.75
N GLU A 506 6.40 14.66 -36.85
CA GLU A 506 7.22 13.50 -37.17
C GLU A 506 8.37 13.27 -36.19
N GLU A 507 9.02 14.35 -35.71
CA GLU A 507 10.11 14.23 -34.76
C GLU A 507 9.60 13.74 -33.39
N ILE A 508 8.47 14.28 -32.94
CA ILE A 508 7.78 13.85 -31.71
C ILE A 508 7.42 12.37 -31.79
N LEU A 509 6.86 11.96 -32.92
CA LEU A 509 6.52 10.56 -33.19
C LEU A 509 7.75 9.67 -33.20
N ASN A 510 8.86 10.10 -33.81
CA ASN A 510 10.11 9.34 -33.84
C ASN A 510 10.73 9.21 -32.45
N LYS A 511 10.69 10.27 -31.62
CA LYS A 511 11.09 10.23 -30.20
C LYS A 511 10.24 9.22 -29.42
N TRP A 512 8.94 9.17 -29.67
CA TRP A 512 8.05 8.19 -29.03
C TRP A 512 8.35 6.77 -29.48
N LYS A 513 8.45 6.52 -30.79
CA LYS A 513 8.83 5.22 -31.36
C LYS A 513 10.15 4.73 -30.79
N PHE A 514 11.15 5.61 -30.69
CA PHE A 514 12.43 5.30 -30.08
C PHE A 514 12.27 4.87 -28.62
N ALA A 515 11.51 5.62 -27.81
CA ALA A 515 11.29 5.29 -26.40
C ALA A 515 10.63 3.91 -26.21
N ILE A 516 9.58 3.59 -26.97
CA ILE A 516 8.91 2.28 -26.85
C ILE A 516 9.79 1.15 -27.41
N ASN A 517 10.52 1.37 -28.50
CA ASN A 517 11.49 0.38 -29.01
C ASN A 517 12.62 0.12 -28.00
N GLN A 518 13.14 1.14 -27.33
CA GLN A 518 14.12 0.96 -26.25
C GLN A 518 13.54 0.10 -25.12
N ARG A 519 12.26 0.29 -24.76
CA ARG A 519 11.61 -0.54 -23.75
C ARG A 519 11.52 -2.02 -24.18
N LEU A 520 11.16 -2.28 -25.43
CA LEU A 520 11.17 -3.62 -26.02
C LEU A 520 12.58 -4.25 -25.95
N GLN A 521 13.63 -3.50 -26.31
CA GLN A 521 15.01 -4.00 -26.28
C GLN A 521 15.49 -4.34 -24.86
N VAL A 522 15.08 -3.54 -23.86
CA VAL A 522 15.33 -3.85 -22.44
C VAL A 522 14.65 -5.17 -22.05
N ASP A 523 13.40 -5.38 -22.46
CA ASP A 523 12.68 -6.62 -22.16
C ASP A 523 13.32 -7.86 -22.80
N ILE A 524 13.73 -7.75 -24.07
CA ILE A 524 14.48 -8.81 -24.78
C ILE A 524 15.79 -9.12 -24.04
N THR A 525 16.52 -8.09 -23.61
CA THR A 525 17.78 -8.25 -22.89
C THR A 525 17.60 -8.95 -21.54
N LEU A 526 16.55 -8.60 -20.79
CA LEU A 526 16.24 -9.19 -19.48
C LEU A 526 15.82 -10.68 -19.58
N VAL A 527 15.37 -11.12 -20.76
CA VAL A 527 15.11 -12.53 -21.05
C VAL A 527 16.39 -13.26 -21.48
N ASN A 528 17.16 -12.68 -22.41
CA ASN A 528 18.28 -13.37 -23.07
C ASN A 528 19.59 -13.36 -22.29
N ARG A 529 19.76 -12.45 -21.32
CA ARG A 529 21.00 -12.31 -20.52
C ARG A 529 20.75 -12.58 -19.03
N PRO A 530 20.39 -13.82 -18.63
CA PRO A 530 20.32 -14.17 -17.22
C PRO A 530 21.72 -14.10 -16.58
N VAL A 531 21.77 -13.72 -15.30
CA VAL A 531 23.00 -13.85 -14.50
C VAL A 531 23.35 -15.35 -14.43
N LYS A 532 24.63 -15.70 -14.61
CA LYS A 532 25.10 -17.09 -14.61
C LYS A 532 24.56 -17.85 -13.38
N GLY A 533 23.87 -18.96 -13.63
CA GLY A 533 23.24 -19.79 -12.58
C GLY A 533 21.88 -19.30 -12.05
N LYS A 534 21.31 -18.22 -12.60
CA LYS A 534 19.99 -17.69 -12.19
C LYS A 534 18.99 -17.75 -13.35
N ARG A 535 17.70 -17.79 -13.00
CA ARG A 535 16.61 -17.67 -13.99
C ARG A 535 16.60 -16.26 -14.60
N PRO A 536 16.07 -16.10 -15.83
CA PRO A 536 15.87 -14.79 -16.46
C PRO A 536 15.09 -13.84 -15.55
N ALA A 537 15.45 -12.55 -15.60
CA ALA A 537 14.81 -11.51 -14.79
C ALA A 537 13.35 -11.25 -15.23
N LEU A 538 13.03 -11.54 -16.49
CA LEU A 538 11.66 -11.56 -17.03
C LEU A 538 11.35 -12.93 -17.63
N ALA A 539 10.12 -13.40 -17.41
CA ALA A 539 9.66 -14.65 -18.02
C ALA A 539 9.44 -14.46 -19.54
N PRO A 540 10.01 -15.32 -20.40
CA PRO A 540 9.83 -15.23 -21.86
C PRO A 540 8.36 -15.15 -22.28
N LYS A 541 7.52 -15.99 -21.67
CA LYS A 541 6.08 -16.01 -21.90
C LYS A 541 5.41 -14.65 -21.65
N LEU A 542 5.81 -13.94 -20.60
CA LEU A 542 5.24 -12.63 -20.28
C LEU A 542 5.62 -11.57 -21.34
N VAL A 543 6.85 -11.62 -21.84
CA VAL A 543 7.32 -10.69 -22.88
C VAL A 543 6.61 -10.96 -24.21
N LEU A 544 6.44 -12.23 -24.59
CA LEU A 544 5.63 -12.63 -25.74
C LEU A 544 4.17 -12.16 -25.57
N GLU A 545 3.56 -12.44 -24.42
CA GLU A 545 2.19 -11.98 -24.13
C GLU A 545 2.07 -10.44 -24.14
N THR A 546 3.13 -9.70 -23.82
CA THR A 546 3.13 -8.22 -23.85
C THR A 546 3.16 -7.69 -25.28
N TRP A 547 4.13 -8.12 -26.09
CA TRP A 547 4.48 -7.48 -27.38
C TRP A 547 3.94 -8.21 -28.62
N SER A 548 3.47 -9.46 -28.49
CA SER A 548 2.83 -10.14 -29.63
C SER A 548 1.61 -9.37 -30.11
N GLY A 549 1.49 -9.20 -31.43
CA GLY A 549 0.46 -8.37 -32.07
C GLY A 549 0.85 -6.91 -32.28
N THR A 550 1.98 -6.43 -31.73
CA THR A 550 2.39 -5.01 -31.84
C THR A 550 3.72 -4.80 -32.60
N LEU A 551 4.30 -5.86 -33.18
CA LEU A 551 5.61 -5.86 -33.87
C LEU A 551 5.45 -5.84 -35.40
N ASP A 552 6.44 -5.28 -36.12
CA ASP A 552 6.40 -5.21 -37.59
C ASP A 552 6.32 -6.61 -38.23
N SER A 553 5.20 -6.89 -38.90
CA SER A 553 4.80 -8.20 -39.41
C SER A 553 5.09 -8.39 -40.90
N LYS A 554 6.11 -7.71 -41.45
CA LYS A 554 6.58 -7.94 -42.83
C LYS A 554 7.02 -9.39 -43.10
N ARG A 555 7.19 -10.21 -42.06
CA ARG A 555 7.34 -11.67 -42.10
C ARG A 555 6.47 -12.28 -41.00
N SER A 556 5.83 -13.42 -41.24
CA SER A 556 5.14 -14.18 -40.20
C SER A 556 6.10 -14.42 -39.02
N LEU A 557 5.71 -13.96 -37.83
CA LEU A 557 6.56 -14.07 -36.65
C LEU A 557 6.58 -15.53 -36.16
N PRO A 558 7.77 -16.13 -35.92
CA PRO A 558 7.86 -17.40 -35.21
C PRO A 558 7.23 -17.30 -33.82
N THR A 559 6.76 -18.43 -33.28
CA THR A 559 6.13 -18.51 -31.94
C THR A 559 7.05 -18.01 -30.82
N ASP A 560 8.38 -18.10 -30.99
CA ASP A 560 9.39 -17.55 -30.08
C ASP A 560 10.37 -16.63 -30.82
N TRP A 561 10.00 -15.36 -30.95
CA TRP A 561 10.79 -14.35 -31.68
C TRP A 561 11.87 -13.65 -30.83
N LEU A 562 12.06 -14.06 -29.56
CA LEU A 562 12.90 -13.33 -28.59
C LEU A 562 14.41 -13.35 -28.92
N ARG A 563 14.85 -14.14 -29.89
CA ARG A 563 16.28 -14.31 -30.25
C ARG A 563 16.76 -13.42 -31.39
N GLU A 564 15.88 -12.62 -32.00
CA GLU A 564 16.22 -11.77 -33.14
C GLU A 564 15.98 -10.28 -32.83
N PRO A 565 16.73 -9.34 -33.45
CA PRO A 565 16.44 -7.91 -33.36
C PRO A 565 15.04 -7.61 -33.94
N ARG A 566 14.23 -6.86 -33.18
CA ARG A 566 12.85 -6.49 -33.57
C ARG A 566 12.57 -5.01 -33.31
N VAL A 567 11.69 -4.45 -34.14
CA VAL A 567 11.17 -3.08 -34.04
C VAL A 567 9.65 -3.11 -34.16
N LEU A 568 8.99 -2.12 -33.55
CA LEU A 568 7.53 -1.94 -33.63
C LEU A 568 7.09 -1.56 -35.05
N VAL A 569 5.83 -1.83 -35.39
CA VAL A 569 5.23 -1.58 -36.72
C VAL A 569 5.47 -0.12 -37.16
N GLY A 570 5.96 0.06 -38.40
CA GLY A 570 5.86 1.34 -39.10
C GLY A 570 4.42 1.53 -39.59
N SER A 571 3.62 2.32 -38.87
CA SER A 571 2.24 2.61 -39.21
C SER A 571 2.09 3.13 -40.66
N ARG A 572 1.22 2.46 -41.44
CA ARG A 572 0.68 2.98 -42.70
C ARG A 572 0.09 4.37 -42.44
N ALA A 573 0.32 5.28 -43.39
CA ALA A 573 -0.05 6.71 -43.42
C ALA A 573 -1.07 7.17 -42.36
N PHE A 574 -0.61 8.05 -41.47
CA PHE A 574 -1.46 8.81 -40.56
C PHE A 574 -2.51 9.60 -41.36
N PRO A 575 -3.79 9.60 -40.97
CA PRO A 575 -4.76 10.47 -41.62
C PRO A 575 -4.37 11.92 -41.36
N GLN A 576 -3.95 12.62 -42.42
CA GLN A 576 -3.79 14.06 -42.40
C GLN A 576 -5.18 14.67 -42.25
N THR A 577 -5.54 15.12 -41.06
CA THR A 577 -6.69 15.98 -40.85
C THR A 577 -6.41 17.32 -41.54
N GLN A 578 -7.00 17.54 -42.71
CA GLN A 578 -7.03 18.86 -43.35
C GLN A 578 -7.82 19.84 -42.47
N PRO A 579 -7.38 21.11 -42.35
CA PRO A 579 -8.12 22.12 -41.59
C PRO A 579 -9.44 22.44 -42.29
N ARG A 580 -10.53 22.46 -41.51
CA ARG A 580 -11.85 22.93 -41.96
C ARG A 580 -11.74 24.39 -42.38
N GLN A 581 -11.95 24.65 -43.67
CA GLN A 581 -12.21 26.01 -44.15
C GLN A 581 -13.55 26.47 -43.59
N HIS A 582 -13.53 27.54 -42.79
CA HIS A 582 -14.71 28.32 -42.50
C HIS A 582 -15.17 29.00 -43.80
N HIS A 583 -16.24 28.49 -44.41
CA HIS A 583 -16.99 29.26 -45.39
C HIS A 583 -17.72 30.38 -44.65
N GLY A 584 -17.31 31.62 -44.92
CA GLY A 584 -18.12 32.80 -44.66
C GLY A 584 -19.38 32.76 -45.53
N VAL A 585 -20.52 33.01 -44.90
CA VAL A 585 -21.76 33.36 -45.59
C VAL A 585 -21.87 34.88 -45.46
N GLY A 586 -22.13 35.53 -46.60
CA GLY A 586 -22.33 36.98 -46.69
C GLY A 586 -23.67 37.45 -46.14
#